data_AF-A0AAV8DVN9-F1
#
_entry.id   AF-A0AAV8DVN9-F1
#
_cell.length_a   1.000
_cell.length_b   1.000
_cell.length_c   1.000
_cell.angle_alpha   90.00
_cell.angle_beta   90.00
_cell.angle_gamma   90.00
#
_symmetry.space_group_name_H-M   'P 1'
#
loop_
_entity.id
_entity.type
_entity.pdbx_description
1 polymer ?
#
loop_
_entity_poly.entity_id
_entity_poly.type
_entity_poly.pdbx_seq_one_letter_code
_entity_poly.pdbx_strand_id
1 'polypeptide(L)'
;MSDWRLTADSSIYKEALRATESLEEPALGFVKPSEAAQRDTSIIIKQNNTIIQLLVKIKEELEDCKDQIRELRRAKALEGSDTSEALEQIQNQLKNLSLGPPSTSKRPTITRKFFVYRDRKKIYEEEKKKIP
;
A
#
# COMPACT_ATOMS: atom_id res chain seq x y z
N MET A 1 22.17 9.34 25.69
CA MET A 1 22.94 8.11 25.98
C MET A 1 22.04 7.17 26.72
N SER A 2 21.90 5.92 26.28
CA SER A 2 21.15 4.89 26.99
C SER A 2 21.88 4.50 28.28
N ASP A 3 21.14 4.45 29.40
CA ASP A 3 21.67 3.95 30.68
C ASP A 3 21.84 2.42 30.60
N TRP A 4 22.94 1.89 31.13
CA TRP A 4 23.22 0.45 31.15
C TRP A 4 22.13 -0.32 31.91
N ARG A 5 21.47 0.32 32.88
CA ARG A 5 20.32 -0.26 33.60
C ARG A 5 19.15 -0.54 32.69
N LEU A 6 18.82 0.42 31.82
CA LEU A 6 17.75 0.26 30.83
C LEU A 6 18.11 -0.85 29.83
N THR A 7 19.38 -0.93 29.42
CA THR A 7 19.87 -2.02 28.57
C THR A 7 19.78 -3.36 29.27
N ALA A 8 20.19 -3.45 30.54
CA ALA A 8 20.11 -4.67 31.34
C ALA A 8 18.66 -5.17 31.53
N ASP A 9 17.71 -4.24 31.54
CA ASP A 9 16.29 -4.56 31.64
C ASP A 9 15.60 -4.95 30.33
N SER A 10 16.23 -4.67 29.19
CA SER A 10 15.67 -4.99 27.88
C SER A 10 15.50 -6.51 27.66
N SER A 11 14.45 -6.90 26.93
CA SER A 11 14.16 -8.30 26.61
C SER A 11 15.31 -8.95 25.83
N ILE A 12 15.83 -8.26 24.82
CA ILE A 12 16.93 -8.74 23.97
C ILE A 12 18.16 -9.10 24.82
N TYR A 13 18.48 -8.26 25.82
CA TYR A 13 19.59 -8.48 26.72
C TYR A 13 19.37 -9.66 27.67
N LYS A 14 18.18 -9.75 28.29
CA LYS A 14 17.83 -10.86 29.19
C LYS A 14 17.84 -12.20 28.45
N GLU A 15 17.34 -12.23 27.23
CA GLU A 15 17.38 -13.43 26.40
C GLU A 15 18.81 -13.78 25.94
N ALA A 16 19.66 -12.79 25.67
CA ALA A 16 21.07 -13.04 25.34
C ALA A 16 21.81 -13.67 26.52
N LEU A 17 21.61 -13.16 27.74
CA LEU A 17 22.14 -13.78 28.96
C LEU A 17 21.61 -15.21 29.15
N ARG A 18 20.30 -15.43 28.94
CA ARG A 18 19.71 -16.78 29.06
C ARG A 18 20.30 -17.76 28.06
N ALA A 19 20.58 -17.31 26.84
CA ALA A 19 21.20 -18.16 25.81
C ALA A 19 22.63 -18.54 26.21
N THR A 20 23.41 -17.59 26.74
CA THR A 20 24.79 -17.85 27.17
C THR A 20 24.88 -18.59 28.51
N GLU A 21 23.83 -18.57 29.33
CA GLU A 21 23.73 -19.34 30.58
C GLU A 21 23.89 -20.84 30.33
N SER A 22 23.29 -21.36 29.24
CA SER A 22 23.40 -22.77 28.85
C SER A 22 24.83 -23.22 28.48
N LEU A 23 25.73 -22.28 28.20
CA LEU A 23 27.12 -22.58 27.87
C LEU A 23 27.95 -22.73 29.14
N GLU A 24 27.85 -21.76 30.06
CA GLU A 24 28.54 -21.78 31.34
C GLU A 24 27.89 -20.83 32.36
N GLU A 25 27.39 -21.37 33.47
CA GLU A 25 26.81 -20.59 34.57
C GLU A 25 27.89 -19.94 35.46
N PRO A 26 27.65 -18.76 36.05
CA PRO A 26 26.62 -17.80 35.67
C PRO A 26 26.98 -17.10 34.35
N ALA A 27 25.99 -16.78 33.51
CA ALA A 27 26.22 -15.87 32.39
C ALA A 27 26.53 -14.47 32.90
N LEU A 28 27.48 -13.80 32.24
CA LEU A 28 27.92 -12.47 32.63
C LEU A 28 27.72 -11.46 31.51
N GLY A 29 27.26 -10.28 31.91
CA GLY A 29 27.04 -9.13 31.05
C GLY A 29 27.76 -7.91 31.62
N PHE A 30 27.03 -6.87 32.02
CA PHE A 30 27.64 -5.73 32.69
C PHE A 30 28.17 -6.17 34.07
N VAL A 31 29.47 -6.04 34.27
CA VAL A 31 30.14 -6.35 35.55
C VAL A 31 30.79 -5.08 36.07
N LYS A 32 30.68 -4.82 37.38
CA LYS A 32 31.37 -3.67 37.98
C LYS A 32 32.87 -3.95 38.03
N PRO A 33 33.73 -3.02 37.57
CA PRO A 33 35.18 -3.20 37.63
C PRO A 33 35.72 -3.39 39.06
N SER A 34 35.01 -2.88 40.07
CA SER A 34 35.36 -3.08 41.48
C SER A 34 35.08 -4.50 42.00
N GLU A 35 34.19 -5.23 41.33
CA GLU A 35 33.78 -6.60 41.68
C GLU A 35 34.56 -7.64 40.84
N ALA A 36 35.11 -7.23 39.70
CA ALA A 36 36.00 -8.06 38.90
C ALA A 36 37.44 -7.99 39.44
N ALA A 37 38.02 -9.14 39.79
CA ALA A 37 39.47 -9.21 39.95
C ALA A 37 40.11 -8.79 38.61
N GLN A 38 41.08 -7.88 38.62
CA GLN A 38 41.64 -7.21 37.43
C GLN A 38 42.21 -8.15 36.33
N ARG A 39 42.25 -9.46 36.56
CA ARG A 39 42.79 -10.47 35.64
C ARG A 39 41.90 -11.72 35.49
N ASP A 40 40.63 -11.64 35.85
CA ASP A 40 39.75 -12.79 35.68
C ASP A 40 39.32 -12.94 34.22
N THR A 41 40.11 -13.71 33.47
CA THR A 41 39.86 -14.02 32.06
C THR A 41 38.51 -14.72 31.88
N SER A 42 37.99 -15.42 32.90
CA SER A 42 36.68 -16.08 32.81
C SER A 42 35.55 -15.06 32.66
N ILE A 43 35.62 -13.93 33.38
CA ILE A 43 34.66 -12.84 33.26
C ILE A 43 34.67 -12.27 31.85
N ILE A 44 35.85 -12.03 31.29
CA ILE A 44 36.02 -11.49 29.94
C ILE A 44 35.43 -12.44 28.89
N ILE A 45 35.71 -13.74 29.00
CA ILE A 45 35.18 -14.76 28.08
C ILE A 45 33.65 -14.78 28.14
N LYS A 46 33.07 -14.80 29.33
CA LYS A 46 31.61 -14.81 29.51
C LYS A 46 30.94 -13.54 28.96
N GLN A 47 31.53 -12.37 29.20
CA GLN A 47 31.06 -11.11 28.62
C GLN A 47 31.13 -11.13 27.09
N ASN A 48 32.22 -11.64 26.51
CA ASN A 48 32.37 -11.76 25.07
C ASN A 48 31.32 -12.70 24.46
N ASN A 49 31.01 -13.81 25.12
CA ASN A 49 29.94 -14.71 24.67
C ASN A 49 28.58 -13.97 24.62
N THR A 50 28.26 -13.20 25.66
CA THR A 50 27.03 -12.39 25.70
C THR A 50 27.02 -11.31 24.60
N ILE A 51 28.15 -10.66 24.34
CA ILE A 51 28.29 -9.67 23.26
C ILE A 51 28.07 -10.33 21.89
N ILE A 52 28.68 -11.49 21.64
CA ILE A 52 28.51 -12.24 20.39
C ILE A 52 27.03 -12.59 20.20
N GLN A 53 26.36 -13.09 21.23
CA GLN A 53 24.94 -13.41 21.16
C GLN A 53 24.06 -12.20 20.84
N LEU A 54 24.35 -11.04 21.44
CA LEU A 54 23.67 -9.78 21.13
C LEU A 54 23.89 -9.36 19.67
N LEU A 55 25.10 -9.48 19.15
CA LEU A 55 25.42 -9.16 17.76
C LEU A 55 24.69 -10.08 16.77
N VAL A 56 24.60 -11.38 17.08
CA VAL A 56 23.83 -12.34 16.28
C VAL A 56 22.36 -11.92 16.23
N LYS A 57 21.76 -11.58 17.36
CA LYS A 57 20.36 -11.10 17.41
C LYS A 57 20.13 -9.82 16.62
N ILE A 58 21.01 -8.84 16.74
CA ILE A 58 20.94 -7.60 15.95
C ILE A 58 21.02 -7.92 14.45
N LYS A 59 21.87 -8.86 14.06
CA LYS A 59 21.99 -9.30 12.68
C LYS A 59 20.70 -9.98 12.19
N GLU A 60 20.06 -10.80 13.01
CA GLU A 60 18.76 -11.42 12.70
C GLU A 60 17.67 -10.36 12.52
N GLU A 61 17.49 -9.44 13.46
CA GLU A 61 16.53 -8.33 13.35
C GLU A 61 16.78 -7.44 12.12
N LEU A 62 18.04 -7.26 11.74
CA LEU A 62 18.41 -6.51 10.55
C LEU A 62 18.05 -7.24 9.26
N GLU A 63 18.23 -8.55 9.19
CA GLU A 63 17.79 -9.35 8.03
C GLU A 63 16.26 -9.35 7.92
N ASP A 64 15.54 -9.52 9.03
CA ASP A 64 14.08 -9.43 9.06
C ASP A 64 13.60 -8.05 8.54
N CYS A 65 14.24 -6.97 8.98
CA CYS A 65 13.94 -5.62 8.50
C CYS A 65 14.23 -5.46 7.00
N LYS A 66 15.35 -6.01 6.51
CA LYS A 66 15.67 -5.99 5.06
C LYS A 66 14.63 -6.76 4.25
N ASP A 67 14.16 -7.89 4.74
CA ASP A 67 13.17 -8.70 4.05
C ASP A 67 11.81 -8.00 4.02
N GLN A 68 11.38 -7.39 5.12
CA GLN A 68 10.19 -6.53 5.13
C GLN A 68 10.30 -5.38 4.13
N ILE A 69 11.46 -4.73 4.03
CA ILE A 69 11.68 -3.65 3.04
C ILE A 69 11.60 -4.20 1.61
N ARG A 70 12.14 -5.39 1.35
CA ARG A 70 12.04 -6.04 0.03
C ARG A 70 10.59 -6.35 -0.32
N GLU A 71 9.83 -6.89 0.62
CA GLU A 71 8.40 -7.17 0.43
C GLU A 71 7.60 -5.90 0.16
N LEU A 72 7.81 -4.84 0.95
CA LEU A 72 7.16 -3.55 0.72
C LEU A 72 7.51 -2.94 -0.64
N ARG A 73 8.77 -3.06 -1.09
CA ARG A 73 9.18 -2.61 -2.42
C ARG A 73 8.50 -3.42 -3.52
N ARG A 74 8.35 -4.74 -3.36
CA ARG A 74 7.63 -5.60 -4.31
C ARG A 74 6.15 -5.23 -4.35
N ALA A 75 5.50 -5.08 -3.19
CA ALA A 75 4.10 -4.66 -3.10
C ALA A 75 3.88 -3.32 -3.81
N LYS A 76 4.74 -2.33 -3.57
CA LYS A 76 4.68 -1.02 -4.24
C LYS A 76 4.90 -1.11 -5.76
N ALA A 77 5.79 -1.99 -6.21
CA ALA A 77 6.03 -2.21 -7.64
C ALA A 77 4.82 -2.85 -8.33
N LEU A 78 4.15 -3.81 -7.68
CA LEU A 78 2.90 -4.40 -8.17
C LEU A 78 1.77 -3.36 -8.20
N GLU A 79 1.62 -2.55 -7.15
CA GLU A 79 0.60 -1.49 -7.11
C GLU A 79 0.80 -0.43 -8.21
N GLY A 80 2.06 -0.07 -8.53
CA GLY A 80 2.37 0.94 -9.54
C GLY A 80 2.33 0.46 -10.99
N SER A 81 2.64 -0.81 -11.25
CA SER A 81 2.77 -1.36 -12.61
C SER A 81 1.41 -1.75 -13.19
N ASP A 82 0.64 -2.59 -12.48
CA ASP A 82 -0.58 -3.17 -13.06
C ASP A 82 -1.72 -2.14 -13.11
N THR A 83 -1.81 -1.24 -12.14
CA THR A 83 -2.92 -0.28 -12.10
C THR A 83 -2.77 0.84 -13.12
N SER A 84 -1.55 1.36 -13.33
CA SER A 84 -1.32 2.45 -14.28
C SER A 84 -1.49 1.99 -15.73
N GLU A 85 -0.92 0.84 -16.10
CA GLU A 85 -1.08 0.29 -17.44
C GLU A 85 -2.53 -0.17 -17.71
N ALA A 86 -3.19 -0.80 -16.73
CA ALA A 86 -4.59 -1.17 -16.86
C ALA A 86 -5.51 0.07 -16.97
N LEU A 87 -5.24 1.14 -16.22
CA LEU A 87 -5.98 2.39 -16.31
C LEU A 87 -5.77 3.08 -17.66
N GLU A 88 -4.55 3.09 -18.20
CA GLU A 88 -4.27 3.60 -19.54
C GLU A 88 -4.99 2.78 -20.63
N GLN A 89 -5.00 1.45 -20.52
CA GLN A 89 -5.72 0.59 -21.44
C GLN A 89 -7.23 0.81 -21.37
N ILE A 90 -7.82 0.89 -20.18
CA ILE A 90 -9.25 1.19 -19.97
C ILE A 90 -9.57 2.58 -20.54
N GLN A 91 -8.73 3.58 -20.29
CA GLN A 91 -8.92 4.93 -20.82
C GLN A 91 -8.89 4.95 -22.35
N ASN A 92 -7.98 4.19 -22.97
CA ASN A 92 -7.88 4.08 -24.43
C ASN A 92 -9.09 3.33 -25.02
N GLN A 93 -9.57 2.27 -24.35
CA GLN A 93 -10.79 1.56 -24.75
C GLN A 93 -12.02 2.48 -24.65
N LEU A 94 -12.14 3.29 -23.59
CA LEU A 94 -13.21 4.27 -23.41
C LEU A 94 -13.17 5.40 -24.45
N LYS A 95 -11.98 5.90 -24.81
CA LYS A 95 -11.83 6.92 -25.87
C LYS A 95 -12.27 6.39 -27.23
N ASN A 96 -12.01 5.11 -27.50
CA ASN A 96 -12.36 4.45 -28.76
C ASN A 96 -13.77 3.85 -28.77
N LEU A 97 -14.47 3.88 -27.63
CA LEU A 97 -15.87 3.48 -27.49
C LEU A 97 -16.78 4.54 -28.13
N SER A 98 -16.90 4.47 -29.45
CA SER A 98 -17.99 5.10 -30.19
C SER A 98 -19.20 4.18 -30.12
N LEU A 99 -20.29 4.61 -29.49
CA LEU A 99 -21.56 3.87 -29.37
C LEU A 99 -22.33 3.78 -30.71
N GLY A 100 -21.61 3.80 -31.83
CA GLY A 100 -22.14 3.93 -33.18
C GLY A 100 -22.44 5.38 -33.55
N PRO A 101 -22.66 5.67 -34.84
CA PRO A 101 -23.14 6.97 -35.27
C PRO A 101 -24.45 7.29 -34.54
N PRO A 102 -24.70 8.56 -34.14
CA PRO A 102 -26.00 8.94 -33.60
C PRO A 102 -27.05 8.48 -34.61
N SER A 103 -27.94 7.58 -34.19
CA SER A 103 -28.95 6.95 -35.04
C SER A 103 -29.59 8.01 -35.94
N THR A 104 -29.18 8.05 -37.21
CA THR A 104 -29.78 8.88 -38.25
C THR A 104 -31.09 8.29 -38.75
N SER A 105 -31.50 7.11 -38.22
CA SER A 105 -32.86 6.63 -38.37
C SER A 105 -33.80 7.62 -37.68
N LYS A 106 -34.34 8.54 -38.49
CA LYS A 106 -35.53 9.31 -38.15
C LYS A 106 -36.51 8.32 -37.52
N ARG A 107 -36.86 8.55 -36.25
CA ARG A 107 -37.95 7.82 -35.60
C ARG A 107 -39.13 7.76 -36.58
N PRO A 108 -39.78 6.61 -36.78
CA PRO A 108 -40.84 6.49 -37.77
C PRO A 108 -41.88 7.59 -37.53
N THR A 109 -41.95 8.55 -38.46
CA THR A 109 -42.95 9.59 -38.45
C THR A 109 -44.28 8.91 -38.72
N ILE A 110 -45.10 8.79 -37.68
CA ILE A 110 -46.44 8.24 -37.78
C ILE A 110 -47.23 9.14 -38.75
N THR A 111 -47.42 8.70 -40.00
CA THR A 111 -48.21 9.36 -41.03
C THR A 111 -49.71 9.13 -40.82
N ARG A 112 -50.20 9.36 -39.59
CA ARG A 112 -51.65 9.45 -39.35
C ARG A 112 -52.09 10.89 -39.61
N LYS A 113 -53.27 11.07 -40.20
CA LYS A 113 -53.89 12.41 -40.33
C LYS A 113 -54.23 12.89 -38.92
N PHE A 114 -53.42 13.80 -38.39
CA PHE A 114 -53.71 14.47 -37.12
C PHE A 114 -54.60 15.68 -37.41
N PHE A 115 -55.82 15.67 -36.88
CA PHE A 115 -56.73 16.80 -36.93
C PHE A 115 -56.35 17.78 -35.81
N VAL A 116 -55.70 18.87 -36.19
CA VAL A 116 -55.36 19.97 -35.27
C VAL A 116 -56.35 21.10 -35.48
N TYR A 117 -56.75 21.77 -34.40
CA TYR A 117 -57.59 22.95 -34.48
C TYR A 117 -56.92 24.01 -35.36
N ARG A 118 -57.56 24.36 -36.48
CA ARG A 118 -57.20 25.52 -37.30
C ARG A 118 -58.20 26.63 -37.02
N ASP A 119 -57.69 27.83 -36.80
CA ASP A 119 -58.49 29.02 -36.58
C ASP A 119 -59.37 29.30 -37.81
N ARG A 120 -60.68 29.38 -37.58
CA ARG A 120 -61.71 29.54 -38.63
C ARG A 120 -61.51 30.81 -39.44
N LYS A 121 -61.00 31.88 -38.81
CA LYS A 121 -60.78 33.15 -39.50
C LYS A 121 -59.69 33.04 -40.57
N LYS A 122 -58.61 32.31 -40.28
CA LYS A 122 -57.51 32.06 -41.23
C LYS A 122 -57.97 31.23 -42.43
N ILE A 123 -58.80 30.21 -42.19
CA ILE A 123 -59.38 29.40 -43.27
C ILE A 123 -60.23 30.28 -44.20
N TYR A 124 -61.05 31.17 -43.64
CA TYR A 124 -61.90 32.06 -44.43
C TYR A 124 -61.08 33.03 -45.30
N GLU A 125 -60.01 33.61 -44.75
CA GLU A 125 -59.12 34.51 -45.49
C GLU A 125 -58.37 33.80 -46.62
N GLU A 126 -57.93 32.56 -46.41
CA GLU A 126 -57.29 31.73 -47.44
C GLU A 126 -58.25 31.37 -48.57
N GLU A 127 -59.47 30.95 -48.25
CA GLU A 127 -60.49 30.61 -49.25
C GLU A 127 -60.95 31.85 -50.02
N LYS A 128 -61.14 32.99 -49.34
CA LYS A 128 -61.48 34.26 -50.00
C LYS A 128 -60.42 34.70 -51.02
N LYS A 129 -59.13 34.40 -50.77
CA LYS A 129 -58.03 34.70 -51.70
C LYS A 129 -57.96 33.75 -52.91
N LYS A 130 -58.59 32.58 -52.84
CA LYS A 130 -58.61 31.60 -53.94
C LYS A 130 -59.76 31.84 -54.93
N ILE A 131 -60.75 32.62 -54.55
CA ILE A 131 -61.86 33.00 -55.43
C ILE A 131 -61.41 34.25 -56.21
N PRO A 132 -61.39 34.22 -57.57
CA PRO A 132 -61.02 35.36 -58.39
C PRO A 132 -62.00 36.54 -58.27
#